data_AF-A0ABC8T056-F1
#
_entry.id   AF-A0ABC8T056-F1
#
_cell.length_a   1.000
_cell.length_b   1.000
_cell.length_c   1.000
_cell.angle_alpha   90.00
_cell.angle_beta   90.00
_cell.angle_gamma   90.00
#
_symmetry.space_group_name_H-M   'P 1'
#
loop_
_entity.id
_entity.type
_entity.pdbx_description
1 polymer ?
#
loop_
_entity_poly.entity_id
_entity_poly.type
_entity_poly.pdbx_seq_one_letter_code
_entity_poly.pdbx_strand_id
1 'polypeptide(L)'
;MKKAKEITVLCDSQVSLVIFSSSGKMHELIEMLHGYHHASGKKLWDAKHENLSNEIDRIKKENDSMQIELRRLKGEDIQSLQYKELMAIEDALEIGLSGIRNKQASLMRQLLEEENQELINILVCSSSSSLRYKSI
;
A
#
# COMPACT_ATOMS: atom_id res chain seq x y z
N MET A 1 18.01 38.87 3.79
CA MET A 1 18.55 37.56 4.24
C MET A 1 19.61 37.66 5.33
N LYS A 2 20.75 38.39 5.16
CA LYS A 2 21.83 38.43 6.18
C LYS A 2 21.36 38.81 7.60
N LYS A 3 20.63 39.92 7.74
CA LYS A 3 20.09 40.35 9.04
C LYS A 3 19.12 39.36 9.68
N ALA A 4 18.30 38.66 8.88
CA ALA A 4 17.38 37.65 9.41
C ALA A 4 18.14 36.46 10.01
N LYS A 5 19.24 36.02 9.37
CA LYS A 5 20.12 34.98 9.90
C LYS A 5 20.83 35.43 11.18
N GLU A 6 21.30 36.67 11.24
CA GLU A 6 21.92 37.23 12.46
C GLU A 6 20.95 37.19 13.64
N ILE A 7 19.68 37.57 13.44
CA ILE A 7 18.65 37.53 14.48
C ILE A 7 18.35 36.09 14.92
N THR A 8 18.23 35.14 13.98
CA THR A 8 18.04 33.73 14.32
C THR A 8 19.14 33.21 15.23
N VAL A 9 20.40 33.52 14.93
CA VAL A 9 21.55 33.06 15.74
C VAL A 9 21.64 33.78 17.08
N LEU A 10 21.46 35.10 17.12
CA LEU A 10 21.63 35.88 18.35
C LEU A 10 20.51 35.65 19.36
N CYS A 11 19.30 35.37 18.90
CA CYS A 11 18.12 35.30 19.75
C CYS A 11 17.50 33.90 19.85
N ASP A 12 18.15 32.87 19.26
CA ASP A 12 17.60 31.50 19.15
C ASP A 12 16.13 31.51 18.67
N SER A 13 15.87 32.27 17.61
CA SER A 13 14.52 32.57 17.14
C SER A 13 14.30 32.11 15.71
N GLN A 14 13.16 31.49 15.43
CA GLN A 14 12.79 31.11 14.08
C GLN A 14 12.31 32.34 13.32
N VAL A 15 13.06 32.76 12.28
CA VAL A 15 12.74 33.94 11.45
C VAL A 15 12.58 33.52 9.98
N SER A 16 11.43 33.82 9.37
CA SER A 16 11.18 33.64 7.93
C SER A 16 10.91 34.99 7.27
N LEU A 17 11.36 35.16 6.03
CA LEU A 17 11.20 36.38 5.27
C LEU A 17 10.52 36.07 3.94
N VAL A 18 9.43 36.78 3.66
CA VAL A 18 8.72 36.69 2.37
C VAL A 18 9.11 37.87 1.49
N ILE A 19 9.76 37.59 0.36
CA ILE A 19 10.08 38.60 -0.65
C ILE A 19 9.34 38.25 -1.93
N PHE A 20 8.42 39.11 -2.37
CA PHE A 20 7.75 38.96 -3.64
C PHE A 20 8.59 39.59 -4.75
N SER A 21 9.24 38.76 -5.57
CA SER A 21 9.78 39.20 -6.86
C SER A 21 8.66 39.26 -7.90
N SER A 22 8.87 40.01 -8.98
CA SER A 22 7.97 40.02 -10.15
C SER A 22 7.77 38.64 -10.79
N SER A 23 8.59 37.64 -10.45
CA SER A 23 8.51 36.25 -10.93
C SER A 23 7.68 35.30 -10.05
N GLY A 24 7.17 35.75 -8.89
CA GLY A 24 6.21 35.00 -8.08
C GLY A 24 6.69 33.71 -7.41
N LYS A 25 8.00 33.40 -7.43
CA LYS A 25 8.55 32.20 -6.78
C LYS A 25 8.70 32.39 -5.28
N MET A 26 8.18 31.46 -4.48
CA MET A 26 8.29 31.46 -3.01
C MET A 26 8.78 30.08 -2.52
N HIS A 27 9.90 30.07 -1.80
CA HIS A 27 10.42 28.90 -1.08
C HIS A 27 10.70 29.31 0.37
N GLU A 28 10.64 28.36 1.32
CA GLU A 28 10.93 28.52 2.76
C GLU A 28 9.81 29.04 3.69
N LEU A 29 8.62 29.41 3.19
CA LEU A 29 7.53 29.90 4.07
C LEU A 29 6.63 28.80 4.66
N ILE A 30 6.66 27.58 4.10
CA ILE A 30 5.66 26.54 4.39
C ILE A 30 5.70 26.08 5.87
N GLU A 31 6.89 25.83 6.42
CA GLU A 31 7.01 25.34 7.81
C GLU A 31 6.61 26.40 8.85
N MET A 32 7.02 27.65 8.67
CA MET A 32 6.66 28.72 9.60
C MET A 32 5.18 29.11 9.51
N LEU A 33 4.59 29.05 8.32
CA LEU A 33 3.13 29.21 8.14
C LEU A 33 2.36 28.14 8.91
N HIS A 34 2.83 26.89 8.89
CA HIS A 34 2.22 25.80 9.62
C HIS A 34 2.26 26.05 11.15
N GLY A 35 3.41 26.47 11.69
CA GLY A 35 3.55 26.85 13.11
C GLY A 35 2.70 28.07 13.48
N TYR A 36 2.67 29.10 12.64
CA TYR A 36 1.84 30.28 12.84
C TYR A 36 0.34 29.95 12.80
N HIS A 37 -0.09 29.04 11.93
CA HIS A 37 -1.48 28.59 11.89
C HIS A 37 -1.89 27.93 13.20
N HIS A 38 -1.04 27.07 13.76
CA HIS A 38 -1.32 26.39 15.02
C HIS A 38 -1.30 27.37 16.23
N ALA A 39 -0.37 28.33 16.25
CA ALA A 39 -0.17 29.24 17.37
C ALA A 39 -1.11 30.47 17.36
N SER A 40 -1.49 30.97 16.18
CA SER A 40 -2.22 32.25 16.08
C SER A 40 -3.72 32.14 16.34
N GLY A 41 -4.27 30.92 16.36
CA GLY A 41 -5.73 30.68 16.45
C GLY A 41 -6.52 31.21 15.25
N LYS A 42 -5.84 31.75 14.23
CA LYS A 42 -6.46 32.24 12.99
C LYS A 42 -6.54 31.11 11.97
N LYS A 43 -7.71 30.95 11.36
CA LYS A 43 -7.87 30.06 10.19
C LYS A 43 -7.19 30.67 8.97
N LEU A 44 -5.93 30.28 8.74
CA LEU A 44 -5.19 30.60 7.52
C LEU A 44 -5.62 29.71 6.36
N TRP A 45 -5.93 28.45 6.66
CA TRP A 45 -6.43 27.50 5.69
C TRP A 45 -7.94 27.64 5.52
N ASP A 46 -8.41 27.53 4.28
CA ASP A 46 -9.84 27.43 4.02
C ASP A 46 -10.38 26.06 4.46
N ALA A 47 -11.71 25.95 4.53
CA ALA A 47 -12.36 24.70 4.93
C ALA A 47 -11.98 23.52 4.03
N LYS A 48 -11.63 23.77 2.76
CA LYS A 48 -11.23 22.74 1.81
C LYS A 48 -9.86 22.15 2.17
N HIS A 49 -8.88 22.99 2.50
CA HIS A 49 -7.56 22.55 2.95
C HIS A 49 -7.63 21.87 4.31
N GLU A 50 -8.46 22.36 5.24
CA GLU A 50 -8.68 21.72 6.54
C GLU A 50 -9.28 20.32 6.38
N ASN A 51 -10.31 20.17 5.53
CA ASN A 51 -10.91 18.87 5.22
C ASN A 51 -9.92 17.92 4.56
N LEU A 52 -9.09 18.40 3.63
CA LEU A 52 -8.06 17.59 2.99
C LEU A 52 -7.01 17.12 4.00
N SER A 53 -6.57 17.98 4.91
CA SER A 53 -5.64 17.60 5.98
C SER A 53 -6.24 16.51 6.88
N ASN A 54 -7.51 16.67 7.27
CA ASN A 54 -8.21 15.68 8.09
C ASN A 54 -8.33 14.33 7.39
N GLU A 55 -8.60 14.33 6.08
CA GLU A 55 -8.69 13.09 5.30
C GLU A 55 -7.31 12.42 5.16
N ILE A 56 -6.24 13.20 4.98
CA ILE A 56 -4.86 12.67 4.99
C ILE A 56 -4.56 12.00 6.34
N ASP A 57 -4.90 12.64 7.45
CA ASP A 57 -4.64 12.08 8.78
C ASP A 57 -5.50 10.84 9.05
N ARG A 58 -6.73 10.80 8.55
CA ARG A 58 -7.59 9.62 8.58
C ARG A 58 -6.98 8.45 7.82
N ILE A 59 -6.56 8.68 6.56
CA ILE A 59 -5.93 7.66 5.72
C ILE A 59 -4.62 7.16 6.34
N LYS A 60 -3.80 8.06 6.92
CA LYS A 60 -2.59 7.66 7.64
C LYS A 60 -2.89 6.71 8.79
N LYS A 61 -3.87 7.03 9.64
CA LYS A 61 -4.28 6.16 10.75
C LYS A 61 -4.79 4.80 10.27
N GLU A 62 -5.58 4.79 9.19
CA GLU A 62 -6.07 3.54 8.60
C GLU A 62 -4.91 2.69 8.06
N ASN A 63 -3.96 3.32 7.37
CA ASN A 63 -2.75 2.66 6.88
C ASN A 63 -1.89 2.10 8.03
N ASP A 64 -1.69 2.87 9.10
CA ASP A 64 -0.95 2.41 10.28
C ASP A 64 -1.64 1.20 10.93
N SER A 65 -2.98 1.22 11.01
CA SER A 65 -3.78 0.08 11.50
C SER A 65 -3.61 -1.15 10.63
N MET A 66 -3.67 -1.01 9.30
CA MET A 66 -3.46 -2.11 8.36
C MET A 66 -2.03 -2.69 8.46
N GLN A 67 -1.02 -1.83 8.66
CA GLN A 67 0.35 -2.30 8.86
C GLN A 67 0.52 -3.11 10.15
N ILE A 68 -0.15 -2.71 11.23
CA ILE A 68 -0.18 -3.48 12.49
C ILE A 68 -0.83 -4.86 12.24
N GLU A 69 -1.96 -4.89 11.53
CA GLU A 69 -2.65 -6.15 11.21
C GLU A 69 -1.78 -7.08 10.35
N LEU A 70 -1.10 -6.55 9.34
CA LEU A 70 -0.16 -7.31 8.51
C LEU A 70 1.00 -7.91 9.33
N ARG A 71 1.56 -7.16 10.29
CA ARG A 71 2.60 -7.68 11.19
C ARG A 71 2.04 -8.83 12.04
N ARG A 72 0.85 -8.66 12.61
CA ARG A 72 0.17 -9.69 13.40
C ARG A 72 -0.11 -10.97 12.60
N LEU A 73 -0.58 -10.84 11.36
CA LEU A 73 -0.78 -11.99 10.44
C LEU A 73 0.54 -12.71 10.11
N LYS A 74 1.68 -12.02 10.17
CA LYS A 74 3.02 -12.63 10.03
C LYS A 74 3.53 -13.28 11.32
N GLY A 75 2.77 -13.21 12.40
CA GLY A 75 3.17 -13.70 13.73
C GLY A 75 4.03 -12.73 14.54
N GLU A 76 4.14 -11.47 14.12
CA GLU A 76 4.84 -10.40 14.85
C GLU A 76 3.88 -9.69 15.83
N ASP A 77 4.41 -9.07 16.90
CA ASP A 77 3.64 -8.28 17.89
C ASP A 77 2.46 -9.01 18.58
N ILE A 78 2.38 -10.34 18.50
CA ILE A 78 1.25 -11.16 18.98
C ILE A 78 1.15 -11.30 20.51
N GLN A 79 2.24 -11.03 21.24
CA GLN A 79 2.34 -11.26 22.68
C GLN A 79 1.39 -10.37 23.51
N SER A 80 1.01 -9.22 22.95
CA SER A 80 0.10 -8.25 23.59
C SER A 80 -1.38 -8.53 23.33
N LEU A 81 -1.69 -9.50 22.46
CA LEU A 81 -3.06 -9.78 22.03
C LEU A 81 -3.83 -10.62 23.05
N GLN A 82 -5.12 -10.35 23.17
CA GLN A 82 -6.04 -11.18 23.92
C GLN A 82 -6.38 -12.44 23.13
N TYR A 83 -6.80 -13.49 23.84
CA TYR A 83 -7.16 -14.78 23.23
C TYR A 83 -8.16 -14.67 22.07
N LYS A 84 -9.16 -13.78 22.18
CA LYS A 84 -10.14 -13.55 21.11
C LYS A 84 -9.53 -12.98 19.84
N GLU A 85 -8.56 -12.08 19.98
CA GLU A 85 -7.85 -11.48 18.84
C GLU A 85 -6.95 -12.52 18.18
N LEU A 86 -6.34 -13.41 18.97
CA LEU A 86 -5.50 -14.49 18.45
C LEU A 86 -6.31 -15.53 17.65
N MET A 87 -7.50 -15.90 18.14
CA MET A 87 -8.41 -16.78 17.38
C MET A 87 -8.82 -16.19 16.04
N ALA A 88 -9.07 -14.87 15.98
CA ALA A 88 -9.44 -14.22 14.73
C ALA A 88 -8.29 -14.26 13.70
N ILE A 89 -7.04 -14.12 14.16
CA ILE A 89 -5.85 -14.26 13.32
C ILE A 89 -5.71 -15.70 12.81
N GLU A 90 -5.89 -16.68 13.69
CA GLU A 90 -5.82 -18.11 13.34
C GLU A 90 -6.85 -18.48 12.26
N ASP A 91 -8.11 -18.08 12.45
CA ASP A 91 -9.19 -18.32 11.48
C ASP A 91 -8.90 -17.66 10.12
N ALA A 92 -8.44 -16.40 10.12
CA ALA A 92 -8.06 -15.71 8.90
C ALA A 92 -6.92 -16.42 8.15
N LEU A 93 -5.91 -16.91 8.88
CA LEU A 93 -4.80 -17.68 8.31
C LEU A 93 -5.26 -19.03 7.75
N GLU A 94 -6.14 -19.73 8.46
CA GLU A 94 -6.69 -21.01 8.02
C GLU A 94 -7.52 -20.86 6.74
N ILE A 95 -8.41 -19.85 6.69
CA ILE A 95 -9.20 -19.52 5.49
C ILE A 95 -8.26 -19.19 4.32
N GLY A 96 -7.28 -18.31 4.52
CA GLY A 96 -6.34 -17.90 3.48
C GLY A 96 -5.53 -19.07 2.94
N LEU A 97 -5.02 -19.93 3.83
CA LEU A 97 -4.22 -21.10 3.48
C LEU A 97 -5.06 -22.18 2.77
N SER A 98 -6.29 -22.41 3.21
CA SER A 98 -7.27 -23.26 2.52
C SER A 98 -7.55 -22.75 1.10
N GLY A 99 -7.76 -21.44 0.95
CA GLY A 99 -7.95 -20.79 -0.36
C GLY A 99 -6.76 -21.00 -1.30
N ILE A 100 -5.52 -20.84 -0.81
CA ILE A 100 -4.30 -21.08 -1.59
C ILE A 100 -4.22 -22.54 -2.05
N ARG A 101 -4.43 -23.49 -1.13
CA ARG A 101 -4.41 -24.93 -1.44
C ARG A 101 -5.45 -25.30 -2.50
N ASN A 102 -6.67 -24.78 -2.37
CA ASN A 102 -7.74 -25.01 -3.34
C ASN A 102 -7.37 -24.47 -4.72
N LYS A 103 -6.78 -23.27 -4.78
CA LYS A 103 -6.30 -22.67 -6.04
C LYS A 103 -5.18 -23.49 -6.67
N GLN A 104 -4.20 -23.93 -5.88
CA GLN A 104 -3.12 -24.80 -6.34
C GLN A 104 -3.65 -26.12 -6.90
N ALA A 105 -4.58 -26.77 -6.18
CA ALA A 105 -5.20 -28.01 -6.63
C ALA A 105 -6.04 -27.84 -7.91
N SER A 106 -6.69 -26.68 -8.07
CA SER A 106 -7.41 -26.35 -9.31
C SER A 106 -6.45 -26.18 -10.49
N LEU A 107 -5.38 -25.41 -10.32
CA LEU A 107 -4.38 -25.18 -11.37
C LEU A 107 -3.68 -26.47 -11.77
N MET A 108 -3.31 -27.31 -10.79
CA MET A 108 -2.70 -28.62 -11.06
C MET A 108 -3.63 -29.51 -11.88
N ARG A 109 -4.93 -29.56 -11.55
CA ARG A 109 -5.91 -30.31 -12.33
C ARG A 109 -6.02 -29.82 -13.77
N GLN A 110 -6.07 -28.50 -13.97
CA GLN A 110 -6.12 -27.91 -15.30
C GLN A 110 -4.90 -28.30 -16.15
N LEU A 111 -3.70 -28.22 -15.57
CA LEU A 111 -2.46 -28.64 -16.26
C LEU A 111 -2.50 -30.11 -16.66
N LEU A 112 -2.94 -31.00 -15.76
CA LEU A 112 -3.07 -32.43 -16.07
C LEU A 112 -4.12 -32.69 -17.17
N GLU A 113 -5.24 -31.97 -17.16
CA GLU A 113 -6.27 -32.08 -18.19
C GLU A 113 -5.75 -31.61 -19.56
N GLU A 114 -5.00 -30.52 -19.60
CA GLU A 114 -4.35 -30.01 -20.81
C GLU A 114 -3.34 -31.02 -21.38
N GLU A 115 -2.41 -31.53 -20.56
CA GLU A 115 -1.43 -32.53 -21.00
C GLU A 115 -2.11 -33.82 -21.48
N ASN A 116 -3.14 -34.30 -20.78
CA ASN A 116 -3.88 -35.48 -21.20
C ASN A 116 -4.59 -35.26 -22.54
N GLN A 117 -5.16 -34.07 -22.76
CA GLN A 117 -5.81 -33.74 -24.02
C GLN A 117 -4.81 -33.68 -25.18
N GLU A 118 -3.60 -33.15 -24.96
CA GLU A 118 -2.53 -33.17 -25.95
C GLU A 118 -2.10 -34.60 -26.31
N LEU A 119 -1.90 -35.45 -25.31
CA LEU A 119 -1.56 -36.87 -25.52
C LEU A 119 -2.64 -37.60 -26.32
N ILE A 120 -3.92 -37.36 -26.01
CA ILE A 120 -5.06 -37.91 -26.77
C ILE A 120 -5.00 -37.43 -28.22
N ASN A 121 -4.79 -36.13 -28.45
CA ASN A 121 -4.71 -35.58 -29.80
C ASN A 121 -3.56 -36.21 -30.62
N ILE A 122 -2.39 -36.43 -30.02
CA ILE A 122 -1.25 -37.11 -30.65
C ILE A 122 -1.61 -38.56 -31.01
N LEU A 123 -2.25 -39.28 -30.09
CA LEU A 123 -2.66 -40.68 -30.31
C LEU A 123 -3.67 -40.81 -31.46
N VAL A 124 -4.63 -39.88 -31.54
CA VAL A 124 -5.62 -39.83 -32.63
C VAL A 124 -4.94 -39.52 -33.97
N CYS A 125 -4.03 -38.55 -34.02
CA CYS A 125 -3.28 -38.18 -35.23
C CYS A 125 -2.39 -39.33 -35.74
N SER A 126 -1.68 -40.02 -34.86
CA SER A 126 -0.82 -41.16 -35.22
C SER A 126 -1.63 -42.35 -35.73
N SER A 127 -2.76 -42.67 -35.08
CA SER A 127 -3.67 -43.74 -35.52
C SER A 127 -4.28 -43.44 -36.90
N SER A 128 -4.72 -42.20 -37.12
CA SER A 128 -5.28 -41.74 -38.40
C SER A 128 -4.26 -41.74 -39.53
N SER A 129 -2.98 -41.48 -39.22
CA SER A 129 -1.87 -41.53 -40.19
C SER A 129 -1.51 -42.98 -40.54
N SER A 130 -1.46 -43.87 -39.55
CA SER A 130 -1.18 -45.30 -39.76
C SER A 130 -2.26 -46.00 -40.61
N LEU A 131 -3.54 -45.67 -40.40
CA LEU A 131 -4.65 -46.16 -41.23
C LEU A 131 -4.54 -45.68 -42.69
N ARG A 132 -4.04 -44.45 -42.91
CA ARG A 132 -3.82 -43.89 -44.24
C ARG A 132 -2.70 -44.60 -45.01
N TYR A 133 -1.59 -44.94 -44.35
CA TYR A 133 -0.49 -45.71 -44.95
C TYR A 133 -0.84 -47.17 -45.25
N LYS A 134 -1.75 -47.78 -44.50
CA LYS A 134 -2.24 -49.16 -44.79
C LYS A 134 -3.27 -49.23 -45.92
N SER A 135 -3.79 -48.08 -46.36
CA SER A 135 -4.81 -48.00 -47.43
C SER A 135 -4.22 -47.67 -48.82
N ILE A 136 -2.89 -47.63 -48.93
CA ILE A 136 -2.11 -47.48 -50.17
C ILE A 136 -1.41 -48.81 -50.43
#